data_AF-A0A7C7T0F3-F1
#
_entry.id   AF-A0A7C7T0F3-F1
#
_cell.length_a   1.000
_cell.length_b   1.000
_cell.length_c   1.000
_cell.angle_alpha   90.00
_cell.angle_beta   90.00
_cell.angle_gamma   90.00
#
_symmetry.space_group_name_H-M   'P 1'
#
loop_
_entity.id
_entity.type
_entity.pdbx_description
1 polymer ?
#
loop_
_entity_poly.entity_id
_entity_poly.type
_entity_poly.pdbx_seq_one_letter_code
_entity_poly.pdbx_strand_id
1 'polypeptide(L)'
;MAKSFSIQDLETFHQLKSRESQLLSWQDSIAEEMAKLERQQAHQEQELKELRREIKKNFAALDGNPQLFREFRNAAVHGINPENVKKGMSLEQKKRLLPSIIADYVALNPDSTNVPFTWIKSHLESKHGISCRSISNFFVGILDEYELEGGNRNRSIVTED
;
A
#
# COMPACT_ATOMS: atom_id res chain seq x y z
N MET A 1 -31.75 43.35 52.69
CA MET A 1 -30.67 44.24 52.21
C MET A 1 -30.24 43.75 50.83
N ALA A 2 -30.33 44.57 49.79
CA ALA A 2 -29.80 44.21 48.47
C ALA A 2 -28.26 44.28 48.54
N LYS A 3 -27.56 43.22 48.13
CA LYS A 3 -26.11 43.29 47.94
C LYS A 3 -25.83 44.25 46.79
N SER A 4 -25.10 45.33 47.07
CA SER A 4 -24.60 46.24 46.03
C SER A 4 -23.34 45.63 45.42
N PHE A 5 -23.31 45.52 44.09
CA PHE A 5 -22.15 45.05 43.34
C PHE A 5 -21.32 46.25 42.89
N SER A 6 -19.99 46.10 42.91
CA SER A 6 -19.11 47.09 42.32
C SER A 6 -19.17 47.02 40.78
N ILE A 7 -18.71 48.08 40.12
CA ILE A 7 -18.59 48.09 38.65
C ILE A 7 -17.71 46.92 38.17
N GLN A 8 -16.63 46.63 38.90
CA GLN A 8 -15.71 45.55 38.59
C GLN A 8 -16.35 44.15 38.74
N ASP A 9 -17.27 43.98 39.71
CA ASP A 9 -18.07 42.75 39.85
C ASP A 9 -19.00 42.55 38.65
N LEU A 10 -19.62 43.62 38.15
CA LEU A 10 -20.52 43.57 37.00
C LEU A 10 -19.75 43.27 35.70
N GLU A 11 -18.57 43.86 35.52
CA GLU A 11 -17.68 43.57 34.38
C GLU A 11 -17.21 42.12 34.40
N THR A 12 -16.77 41.63 35.56
CA THR A 12 -16.34 40.24 35.75
C THR A 12 -17.48 39.28 35.47
N PHE A 13 -18.68 39.57 35.99
CA PHE A 13 -19.87 38.76 35.73
C PHE A 13 -20.22 38.70 34.25
N HIS A 14 -20.18 39.84 33.54
CA HIS A 14 -20.44 39.89 32.11
C HIS A 14 -19.42 39.07 31.31
N GLN A 15 -18.13 39.15 31.65
CA GLN A 15 -17.08 38.35 31.02
C GLN A 15 -17.28 36.85 31.25
N LEU A 16 -17.57 36.45 32.48
CA LEU A 16 -17.83 35.05 32.84
C LEU A 16 -19.06 34.50 32.11
N LYS A 17 -20.16 35.27 32.07
CA LYS A 17 -21.37 34.87 31.33
C LYS A 17 -21.14 34.80 29.82
N SER A 18 -20.41 35.75 29.26
CA SER A 18 -20.03 35.71 27.84
C SER A 18 -19.22 34.44 27.54
N ARG A 19 -18.28 34.08 28.43
CA ARG A 19 -17.47 32.87 28.27
C ARG A 19 -18.29 31.59 28.42
N GLU A 20 -19.21 31.54 29.38
CA GLU A 20 -20.13 30.42 29.59
C GLU A 20 -20.99 30.18 28.33
N SER A 21 -21.58 31.23 27.75
CA SER A 21 -22.37 31.12 26.52
C SER A 21 -21.52 30.65 25.32
N GLN A 22 -20.28 31.11 25.20
CA GLN A 22 -19.36 30.62 24.16
C GLN A 22 -19.07 29.13 24.33
N LEU A 23 -18.81 28.68 25.56
CA LEU A 23 -18.52 27.27 25.84
C LEU A 23 -19.72 26.37 25.55
N LEU A 24 -20.94 26.79 25.90
CA LEU A 24 -22.16 26.06 25.57
C LEU A 24 -22.36 25.95 24.05
N SER A 25 -22.16 27.05 23.32
CA SER A 25 -22.24 27.03 21.85
C SER A 25 -21.18 26.10 21.23
N TRP A 26 -19.97 26.06 21.78
CA TRP A 26 -18.94 25.11 21.33
C TRP A 26 -19.33 23.66 21.64
N GLN A 27 -19.93 23.41 22.80
CA GLN A 27 -20.40 22.07 23.18
C GLN A 27 -21.48 21.56 22.21
N ASP A 28 -22.43 22.41 21.82
CA ASP A 28 -23.47 22.07 20.84
C ASP A 28 -22.86 21.77 19.46
N SER A 29 -21.89 22.57 19.03
CA SER A 29 -21.17 22.35 17.76
C SER A 29 -20.43 21.01 17.76
N ILE A 30 -19.76 20.66 18.86
CA ILE A 30 -19.06 19.37 19.00
C ILE A 30 -20.06 18.21 18.98
N ALA A 31 -21.20 18.35 19.66
CA ALA A 31 -22.24 17.31 19.65
C ALA A 31 -22.79 17.06 18.24
N GLU A 32 -22.99 18.11 17.44
CA GLU A 32 -23.42 17.98 16.05
C GLU A 32 -22.36 17.28 15.17
N GLU A 33 -21.08 17.63 15.34
CA GLU A 33 -19.99 16.96 14.64
C GLU A 33 -19.89 15.48 15.01
N MET A 34 -20.02 15.13 16.29
CA MET A 34 -20.03 13.73 16.73
C MET A 34 -21.19 12.95 16.11
N ALA A 35 -22.40 13.51 16.12
CA ALA A 35 -23.56 12.86 15.50
C ALA A 35 -23.38 12.65 13.98
N LYS A 36 -22.69 13.58 13.30
CA LYS A 36 -22.35 13.43 11.89
C LYS A 36 -21.33 12.30 11.67
N LEU A 37 -20.30 12.22 12.50
CA LEU A 37 -19.28 11.16 12.43
C LEU A 37 -19.90 9.78 12.70
N GLU A 38 -20.79 9.66 13.68
CA GLU A 38 -21.51 8.42 13.97
C GLU A 38 -22.34 7.93 12.78
N ARG A 39 -23.05 8.84 12.10
CA ARG A 39 -23.80 8.50 10.87
C ARG A 39 -22.87 8.04 9.75
N GLN A 40 -21.72 8.69 9.57
CA GLN A 40 -20.73 8.28 8.57
C GLN A 40 -20.17 6.90 8.88
N GLN A 41 -19.85 6.62 10.15
CA GLN A 41 -19.37 5.32 10.58
C GLN A 41 -20.42 4.22 10.32
N ALA A 42 -21.67 4.46 10.70
CA ALA A 42 -22.75 3.50 10.46
C ALA A 42 -22.95 3.20 8.96
N HIS A 43 -22.82 4.23 8.11
CA HIS A 43 -22.90 4.06 6.66
C HIS A 43 -21.74 3.23 6.11
N GLN A 44 -20.51 3.51 6.53
CA GLN A 44 -19.31 2.75 6.13
C GLN A 44 -19.39 1.28 6.58
N GLU A 45 -19.88 1.03 7.80
CA GLU A 45 -20.08 -0.33 8.30
C GLU A 45 -21.09 -1.11 7.44
N GLN A 46 -22.16 -0.45 7.00
CA GLN A 46 -23.14 -1.04 6.11
C GLN A 46 -22.55 -1.35 4.73
N GLU A 47 -21.86 -0.40 4.10
CA GLU A 47 -21.19 -0.62 2.81
C GLU A 47 -20.18 -1.78 2.89
N LEU A 48 -19.39 -1.82 3.96
CA LEU A 48 -18.40 -2.87 4.18
C LEU A 48 -19.06 -4.25 4.35
N LYS A 49 -20.23 -4.30 4.99
CA LYS A 49 -21.03 -5.53 5.12
C LYS A 49 -21.57 -6.00 3.77
N GLU A 50 -22.05 -5.07 2.94
CA GLU A 50 -22.55 -5.37 1.59
C GLU A 50 -21.42 -5.85 0.67
N LEU A 51 -20.27 -5.17 0.67
CA LEU A 51 -19.08 -5.60 -0.07
C LEU A 51 -18.61 -6.99 0.33
N ARG A 52 -18.52 -7.27 1.64
CA ARG A 52 -18.17 -8.62 2.12
C ARG A 52 -19.15 -9.68 1.64
N ARG A 53 -20.45 -9.35 1.59
CA ARG A 53 -21.48 -10.26 1.11
C ARG A 53 -21.32 -10.54 -0.39
N GLU A 54 -21.05 -9.52 -1.19
CA GLU A 54 -20.81 -9.69 -2.63
C GLU A 54 -19.53 -10.47 -2.92
N ILE A 55 -18.44 -10.18 -2.21
CA ILE A 55 -17.18 -10.92 -2.30
C ILE A 55 -17.42 -12.39 -1.98
N LYS A 56 -18.11 -12.69 -0.88
CA LYS A 56 -18.42 -14.07 -0.52
C LYS A 56 -19.34 -14.75 -1.55
N LYS A 57 -20.29 -14.03 -2.16
CA LYS A 57 -21.22 -14.61 -3.13
C LYS A 57 -20.53 -14.91 -4.48
N ASN A 58 -19.76 -13.97 -4.99
CA ASN A 58 -19.24 -14.01 -6.36
C ASN A 58 -17.77 -14.48 -6.43
N PHE A 59 -17.03 -14.37 -5.33
CA PHE A 59 -15.58 -14.53 -5.28
C PHE A 59 -15.10 -15.37 -4.07
N ALA A 60 -15.94 -16.26 -3.52
CA ALA A 60 -15.58 -17.11 -2.36
C ALA A 60 -14.25 -17.88 -2.52
N ALA A 61 -13.96 -18.36 -3.75
CA ALA A 61 -12.72 -19.08 -4.05
C ALA A 61 -11.47 -18.19 -3.97
N LEU A 62 -11.62 -16.87 -4.19
CA LEU A 62 -10.54 -15.89 -4.08
C LEU A 62 -10.38 -15.37 -2.64
N ASP A 63 -11.49 -15.20 -1.92
CA ASP A 63 -11.51 -14.75 -0.51
C ASP A 63 -10.81 -15.76 0.42
N GLY A 64 -10.89 -17.05 0.11
CA GLY A 64 -10.20 -18.12 0.85
C GLY A 64 -8.70 -18.26 0.59
N ASN A 65 -8.11 -17.45 -0.31
CA ASN A 65 -6.68 -17.53 -0.64
C ASN A 65 -5.87 -16.43 0.10
N PRO A 66 -5.17 -16.78 1.19
CA PRO A 66 -4.45 -15.81 2.03
C PRO A 66 -3.27 -15.11 1.32
N GLN A 67 -2.75 -15.65 0.21
CA GLN A 67 -1.70 -14.98 -0.57
C GLN A 67 -2.25 -13.81 -1.38
N LEU A 68 -3.38 -14.00 -2.07
CA LEU A 68 -4.07 -12.94 -2.80
C LEU A 68 -4.50 -11.81 -1.86
N PHE A 69 -4.98 -12.14 -0.66
CA PHE A 69 -5.39 -11.14 0.32
C PHE A 69 -4.22 -10.26 0.80
N ARG A 70 -3.01 -10.83 0.92
CA ARG A 70 -1.79 -10.09 1.24
C ARG A 70 -1.39 -9.15 0.11
N GLU A 71 -1.51 -9.61 -1.14
CA GLU A 71 -1.24 -8.81 -2.34
C GLU A 71 -2.23 -7.64 -2.48
N PHE A 72 -3.53 -7.89 -2.30
CA PHE A 72 -4.57 -6.84 -2.35
C PHE A 72 -4.48 -5.85 -1.18
N ARG A 73 -4.13 -6.28 0.02
CA ARG A 73 -3.95 -5.38 1.18
C ARG A 73 -2.76 -4.44 0.98
N ASN A 74 -1.64 -4.96 0.47
CA ASN A 74 -0.48 -4.15 0.11
C ASN A 74 -0.81 -3.20 -1.05
N ALA A 75 -1.68 -3.62 -1.97
CA ALA A 75 -2.14 -2.81 -3.09
C ALA A 75 -3.02 -1.62 -2.68
N ALA A 76 -3.95 -1.82 -1.74
CA ALA A 76 -4.87 -0.78 -1.29
C ALA A 76 -4.17 0.33 -0.48
N VAL A 77 -3.15 -0.03 0.30
CA VAL A 77 -2.37 0.92 1.13
C VAL A 77 -1.41 1.78 0.28
N HIS A 78 -0.97 1.28 -0.88
CA HIS A 78 -0.05 1.99 -1.78
C HIS A 78 -0.71 2.59 -3.02
N GLY A 79 -2.05 2.63 -3.09
CA GLY A 79 -2.77 3.24 -4.20
C GLY A 79 -2.54 2.52 -5.53
N ILE A 80 -3.01 1.28 -5.67
CA ILE A 80 -2.97 0.61 -6.97
C ILE A 80 -4.12 1.10 -7.86
N ASN A 81 -3.75 1.99 -8.79
CA ASN A 81 -4.42 2.16 -10.08
C ASN A 81 -4.32 0.84 -10.86
N PRO A 82 -5.42 0.26 -11.39
CA PRO A 82 -5.41 -1.00 -12.17
C PRO A 82 -4.41 -1.05 -13.33
N GLU A 83 -3.94 0.11 -13.81
CA GLU A 83 -2.84 0.25 -14.78
C GLU A 83 -1.46 -0.21 -14.23
N ASN A 84 -1.23 -0.16 -12.91
CA ASN A 84 0.06 -0.52 -12.30
C ASN A 84 0.27 -2.03 -12.18
N VAL A 85 -0.81 -2.82 -12.17
CA VAL A 85 -0.73 -4.29 -12.29
C VAL A 85 -0.21 -4.69 -13.69
N LYS A 86 -0.39 -3.83 -14.71
CA LYS A 86 0.20 -4.00 -16.05
C LYS A 86 1.63 -3.46 -16.18
N LYS A 87 2.12 -2.65 -15.24
CA LYS A 87 3.44 -2.00 -15.29
C LYS A 87 4.19 -2.11 -13.96
N GLY A 88 4.57 -3.33 -13.61
CA GLY A 88 5.86 -3.64 -12.99
C GLY A 88 6.11 -3.07 -11.59
N MET A 89 6.16 -3.99 -10.63
CA MET A 89 7.03 -4.04 -9.44
C MET A 89 7.95 -2.83 -9.20
N SER A 90 7.92 -2.28 -7.97
CA SER A 90 8.75 -1.12 -7.60
C SER A 90 10.24 -1.40 -7.76
N LEU A 91 11.05 -0.34 -7.88
CA LEU A 91 12.51 -0.47 -8.01
C LEU A 91 13.13 -1.26 -6.84
N GLU A 92 12.71 -0.98 -5.60
CA GLU A 92 13.18 -1.71 -4.43
C GLU A 92 12.84 -3.20 -4.47
N GLN A 93 11.63 -3.53 -4.89
CA GLN A 93 11.20 -4.92 -5.02
C GLN A 93 12.02 -5.65 -6.09
N LYS A 94 12.28 -4.99 -7.23
CA LYS A 94 13.15 -5.54 -8.28
C LYS A 94 14.59 -5.74 -7.80
N LYS A 95 15.13 -4.79 -7.02
CA LYS A 95 16.47 -4.89 -6.41
C LYS A 95 16.60 -6.06 -5.43
N ARG A 96 15.53 -6.42 -4.72
CA ARG A 96 15.51 -7.61 -3.86
C ARG A 96 15.27 -8.90 -4.64
N LEU A 97 14.51 -8.82 -5.73
CA LEU A 97 14.11 -9.98 -6.51
C LEU A 97 15.27 -10.55 -7.34
N LEU A 98 16.02 -9.70 -8.05
CA LEU A 98 17.07 -10.16 -8.97
C LEU A 98 18.15 -11.01 -8.28
N PRO A 99 18.71 -10.63 -7.11
CA PRO A 99 19.64 -11.49 -6.37
C PRO A 99 19.04 -12.85 -5.98
N SER A 100 17.76 -12.89 -5.59
CA SER A 100 17.08 -14.14 -5.23
C SER A 100 16.97 -15.08 -6.43
N ILE A 101 16.64 -14.55 -7.61
CA ILE A 101 16.53 -15.33 -8.85
C ILE A 101 17.91 -15.87 -9.24
N ILE A 102 18.95 -15.05 -9.14
CA ILE A 102 20.33 -15.48 -9.39
C ILE A 102 20.75 -16.60 -8.44
N ALA A 103 20.49 -16.45 -7.13
CA ALA A 103 20.80 -17.47 -6.13
C ALA A 103 20.07 -18.80 -6.41
N ASP A 104 18.80 -18.75 -6.83
CA ASP A 104 18.03 -19.93 -7.22
C ASP A 104 18.66 -20.63 -8.44
N TYR A 105 19.20 -19.87 -9.40
CA TYR A 105 19.88 -20.45 -10.57
C TYR A 105 21.18 -21.16 -10.18
N VAL A 106 22.01 -20.49 -9.38
CA VAL A 106 23.31 -21.01 -8.91
C VAL A 106 23.11 -22.26 -8.05
N ALA A 107 22.08 -22.28 -7.20
CA ALA A 107 21.73 -23.46 -6.41
C ALA A 107 21.34 -24.67 -7.28
N LEU A 108 20.72 -24.43 -8.44
CA LEU A 108 20.35 -25.48 -9.39
C LEU A 108 21.47 -25.84 -10.37
N ASN A 109 22.43 -24.94 -10.58
CA ASN A 109 23.53 -25.09 -11.55
C ASN A 109 24.84 -24.60 -10.92
N PRO A 110 25.43 -25.37 -9.97
CA PRO A 110 26.59 -24.93 -9.20
C PRO A 110 27.83 -24.66 -10.07
N ASP A 111 27.95 -25.38 -11.19
CA ASP A 111 29.09 -25.28 -12.11
C ASP A 111 28.92 -24.14 -13.15
N SER A 112 27.79 -23.42 -13.13
CA SER A 112 27.54 -22.34 -14.09
C SER A 112 28.05 -21.01 -13.57
N THR A 113 28.92 -20.36 -14.34
CA THR A 113 29.42 -19.00 -14.07
C THR A 113 28.51 -17.90 -14.63
N ASN A 114 27.43 -18.29 -15.31
CA ASN A 114 26.56 -17.39 -16.05
C ASN A 114 25.09 -17.73 -15.83
N VAL A 115 24.26 -16.71 -15.62
CA VAL A 115 22.79 -16.82 -15.51
C VAL A 115 22.16 -16.25 -16.79
N PRO A 116 21.60 -17.09 -17.68
CA PRO A 116 20.99 -16.63 -18.92
C PRO A 116 19.73 -15.79 -18.70
N PHE A 117 19.56 -14.71 -19.46
CA PHE A 117 18.33 -13.90 -19.41
C PHE A 117 17.07 -14.69 -19.77
N THR A 118 17.21 -15.70 -20.62
CA THR A 118 16.13 -16.64 -20.96
C THR A 118 15.64 -17.38 -19.72
N TRP A 119 16.56 -17.80 -18.85
CA TRP A 119 16.20 -18.45 -17.60
C TRP A 119 15.54 -17.48 -16.62
N ILE A 120 16.11 -16.28 -16.42
CA ILE A 120 15.52 -15.24 -15.56
C ILE A 120 14.08 -14.95 -16.00
N LYS A 121 13.85 -14.84 -17.32
CA LYS A 121 12.51 -14.61 -17.89
C LYS A 121 11.55 -15.76 -17.58
N SER A 122 11.96 -17.00 -17.83
CA SER A 122 11.14 -18.18 -17.52
C SER A 122 10.88 -18.35 -16.03
N HIS A 123 11.84 -17.95 -15.18
CA HIS A 123 11.70 -18.02 -13.73
C HIS A 123 10.71 -16.96 -13.21
N LEU A 124 10.78 -15.73 -13.74
CA LEU A 124 9.80 -14.68 -13.46
C LEU A 124 8.38 -15.11 -13.84
N GLU A 125 8.21 -15.73 -15.00
CA GLU A 125 6.91 -16.19 -15.47
C GLU A 125 6.38 -17.36 -14.66
N SER A 126 7.22 -18.36 -14.37
CA SER A 126 6.79 -19.60 -13.69
C SER A 126 6.63 -19.45 -12.17
N LYS A 127 7.57 -18.78 -11.48
CA LYS A 127 7.56 -18.68 -10.00
C LYS A 127 6.84 -17.44 -9.50
N HIS A 128 6.83 -16.37 -10.29
CA HIS A 128 6.26 -15.08 -9.89
C HIS A 128 5.05 -14.64 -10.73
N GLY A 129 4.68 -15.36 -11.80
CA GLY A 129 3.58 -14.99 -12.68
C GLY A 129 3.84 -13.70 -13.49
N ILE A 130 5.10 -13.28 -13.61
CA ILE A 130 5.48 -12.01 -14.25
C ILE A 130 5.96 -12.28 -15.67
N SER A 131 5.09 -11.99 -16.64
CA SER A 131 5.48 -12.01 -18.06
C SER A 131 6.13 -10.68 -18.44
N CYS A 132 7.39 -10.73 -18.87
CA CYS A 132 8.14 -9.55 -19.29
C CYS A 132 8.60 -9.68 -20.76
N ARG A 133 8.48 -8.58 -21.52
CA ARG A 133 8.91 -8.56 -22.93
C ARG A 133 10.45 -8.66 -23.05
N SER A 134 11.17 -7.97 -22.17
CA SER A 134 12.63 -7.91 -22.14
C SER A 134 13.13 -7.77 -20.70
N ILE A 135 14.14 -8.56 -20.33
CA ILE A 135 14.83 -8.50 -19.03
C ILE A 135 15.53 -7.16 -18.85
N SER A 136 16.20 -6.65 -19.90
CA SER A 136 16.84 -5.34 -19.87
C SER A 136 15.86 -4.21 -19.57
N ASN A 137 14.65 -4.28 -20.14
CA ASN A 137 13.62 -3.27 -19.88
C ASN A 137 12.94 -3.45 -18.52
N PHE A 138 12.94 -4.68 -17.97
CA PHE A 138 12.33 -4.96 -16.69
C PHE A 138 13.22 -4.50 -15.53
N PHE A 139 14.53 -4.74 -15.62
CA PHE A 139 15.56 -4.38 -14.63
C PHE A 139 16.42 -3.17 -15.07
N VAL A 140 15.83 -2.19 -15.75
CA VAL A 140 16.52 -0.95 -16.15
C VAL A 140 17.17 -0.28 -14.94
N GLY A 141 18.45 0.08 -15.06
CA GLY A 141 19.23 0.72 -14.00
C GLY A 141 19.61 -0.19 -12.83
N ILE A 142 19.18 -1.45 -12.83
CA ILE A 142 19.61 -2.48 -11.86
C ILE A 142 20.69 -3.35 -12.47
N LEU A 143 20.54 -3.73 -13.75
CA LEU A 143 21.54 -4.56 -14.45
C LEU A 143 22.89 -3.87 -14.61
N ASP A 144 22.95 -2.54 -14.47
CA ASP A 144 24.21 -1.78 -14.51
C ASP A 144 25.11 -2.11 -13.31
N GLU A 145 24.55 -2.69 -12.24
CA GLU A 145 25.29 -3.17 -11.05
C GLU A 145 25.88 -4.58 -11.26
N TYR A 146 25.65 -5.21 -12.41
CA TYR A 146 26.09 -6.57 -12.72
C TYR A 146 26.94 -6.62 -13.97
N GLU A 147 27.91 -7.52 -13.98
CA GLU A 147 28.65 -7.83 -15.21
C GLU A 147 27.78 -8.68 -16.14
N LEU A 148 27.76 -8.31 -17.43
CA LEU A 148 26.91 -8.94 -18.43
C LEU A 148 27.77 -9.49 -19.56
N GLU A 149 27.53 -10.75 -19.93
CA GLU A 149 28.20 -11.40 -21.05
C GLU A 149 27.21 -11.72 -22.20
N GLY A 150 27.73 -11.85 -23.42
CA GLY A 150 26.98 -12.31 -24.57
C GLY A 150 26.26 -11.22 -25.37
N GLY A 151 25.94 -11.54 -26.63
CA GLY A 151 25.18 -10.65 -27.52
C GLY A 151 23.68 -10.64 -27.21
N ASN A 152 22.90 -9.82 -27.92
CA ASN A 152 21.46 -9.63 -27.69
C ASN A 152 20.62 -10.92 -27.55
N ARG A 153 21.04 -12.02 -28.19
CA ARG A 153 20.31 -13.31 -28.14
C ARG A 153 20.71 -14.21 -26.97
N ASN A 154 21.94 -14.11 -26.48
CA ASN A 154 22.52 -15.01 -25.48
C ASN A 154 23.01 -14.24 -24.26
N ARG A 155 22.33 -13.14 -23.93
CA ARG A 155 22.75 -12.24 -22.85
C ARG A 155 22.57 -12.93 -21.50
N SER A 156 23.60 -12.85 -20.65
CA SER A 156 23.62 -13.45 -19.32
C SER A 156 24.18 -12.47 -18.29
N ILE A 157 23.88 -12.73 -17.02
CA ILE A 157 24.55 -12.12 -15.87
C ILE A 157 25.71 -13.03 -15.49
N VAL A 158 26.91 -12.48 -15.38
CA VAL A 158 28.08 -13.21 -14.86
C VAL A 158 27.95 -13.31 -13.34
N THR A 159 28.17 -14.50 -12.80
CA THR A 159 28.07 -14.81 -11.37
C THR A 159 29.39 -15.32 -10.79
N GLU A 160 30.51 -15.03 -11.45
CA GLU A 160 31.84 -15.28 -10.89
C GLU A 160 31.99 -14.54 -9.55
N ASP A 161 32.63 -15.22 -8.58
CA ASP A 161 32.93 -14.72 -7.23
C ASP A 161 33.81 -13.45 -7.24
#